data_AF-A0A934RYV2-F1
#
_entry.id   AF-A0A934RYV2-F1
#
_cell.length_a   1.000
_cell.length_b   1.000
_cell.length_c   1.000
_cell.angle_alpha   90.00
_cell.angle_beta   90.00
_cell.angle_gamma   90.00
#
_symmetry.space_group_name_H-M   'P 1'
#
loop_
_entity.id
_entity.type
_entity.pdbx_description
1 polymer ?
#
loop_
_entity_poly.entity_id
_entity_poly.type
_entity_poly.pdbx_seq_one_letter_code
_entity_poly.pdbx_strand_id
1 'polypeptide(L)'
;MKAKRAVETMLFSVAALALSACSDQRQEPTPKTAEPVVYEVRTVEDAKARFAKGIDWDSRPRARATLYTDLLNKNDTVGELVGDSVHHSSEYEWFAFIDYEPGAYFRHPVAHAFLTYEEPKISILPRKHVPTVNYEPAWGNTSELLGDENVFYNKSWLDRLPAKDAEDILADQATNWPPRMMADQCKNEKRAYALLIHNIEDLDTSVETVDNLELMTQALTANGYHVQDFVHDPATGERRPYLDLSSPRGGGIRQLMNFINIHVDFNDCCEELVVYITGETTIEKSGYRESVSLDLPFAYTGTDRSRKPEKKFYPEDLATILDGLKTCHLNFIIDSNNAQGFAGDLLRIPNTESVLTSCQNNEYTYSSAVETLADSFKDPFGVSRGEKGSEFTSSVAKSLFDNAAARIKGERPDQAGNLVKAAYEAVKLYDLGYLAGKSTPALQGRTMDSDCPCGIDTQLTKY
;
A
#
# COMPACT_ATOMS: atom_id res chain seq x y z
N MET A 1 -17.82 -38.47 78.18
CA MET A 1 -16.90 -38.07 79.27
C MET A 1 -15.49 -38.38 78.81
N LYS A 2 -14.46 -37.57 79.02
CA LYS A 2 -14.26 -36.18 79.41
C LYS A 2 -12.73 -36.03 79.34
N ALA A 3 -12.26 -34.87 78.90
CA ALA A 3 -10.97 -34.28 79.29
C ALA A 3 -9.66 -35.04 79.00
N LYS A 4 -8.90 -34.56 78.01
CA LYS A 4 -7.54 -34.00 78.18
C LYS A 4 -6.87 -33.86 76.82
N ARG A 5 -6.92 -32.64 76.26
CA ARG A 5 -5.91 -32.03 75.37
C ARG A 5 -6.35 -30.60 75.09
N ALA A 6 -6.31 -29.82 76.17
CA ALA A 6 -6.20 -28.37 76.11
C ALA A 6 -4.81 -28.03 76.67
N VAL A 7 -4.25 -26.91 76.22
CA VAL A 7 -3.00 -26.28 76.70
C VAL A 7 -1.71 -26.72 76.00
N GLU A 8 -1.60 -26.50 74.68
CA GLU A 8 -0.25 -26.31 74.10
C GLU A 8 -0.18 -25.45 72.83
N THR A 9 -1.24 -24.72 72.45
CA THR A 9 -1.19 -23.95 71.20
C THR A 9 -2.06 -22.70 71.20
N MET A 10 -2.11 -22.01 72.34
CA MET A 10 -2.60 -20.62 72.39
C MET A 10 -1.75 -19.85 73.39
N LEU A 11 -0.66 -19.27 72.91
CA LEU A 11 -0.10 -18.01 73.39
C LEU A 11 0.71 -17.43 72.24
N PHE A 12 -0.04 -17.17 71.17
CA PHE A 12 0.28 -16.10 70.24
C PHE A 12 0.20 -14.79 71.02
N SER A 13 1.33 -14.10 71.04
CA SER A 13 1.42 -12.64 70.94
C SER A 13 1.24 -11.77 72.18
N VAL A 14 2.23 -10.87 72.26
CA VAL A 14 2.20 -9.50 72.79
C VAL A 14 2.65 -9.34 74.25
N ALA A 15 3.62 -8.43 74.38
CA ALA A 15 4.05 -7.71 75.58
C ALA A 15 5.20 -8.31 76.41
N ALA A 16 6.43 -8.08 75.93
CA ALA A 16 7.48 -7.34 76.65
C ALA A 16 8.82 -7.63 75.92
N LEU A 17 9.43 -6.78 75.08
CA LEU A 17 9.60 -5.33 75.16
C LEU A 17 9.83 -4.87 76.60
N ALA A 18 11.06 -5.04 77.07
CA ALA A 18 11.92 -3.94 77.52
C ALA A 18 13.07 -4.44 78.44
N LEU A 19 14.28 -3.97 78.13
CA LEU A 19 15.43 -3.79 79.02
C LEU A 19 16.33 -5.01 79.32
N SER A 20 17.44 -5.12 78.58
CA SER A 20 18.68 -4.46 79.03
C SER A 20 19.77 -4.55 77.97
N ALA A 21 20.21 -3.39 77.51
CA ALA A 21 21.45 -3.19 76.81
C ALA A 21 22.65 -3.72 77.62
N CYS A 22 23.65 -4.27 76.94
CA CYS A 22 25.05 -3.87 77.06
C CYS A 22 25.93 -4.65 76.06
N SER A 23 26.42 -3.90 75.06
CA SER A 23 27.72 -4.01 74.39
C SER A 23 28.22 -5.39 73.92
N ASP A 24 28.26 -5.58 72.60
CA ASP A 24 29.56 -5.88 71.96
C ASP A 24 29.58 -5.35 70.52
N GLN A 25 30.56 -4.47 70.23
CA GLN A 25 30.84 -3.95 68.89
C GLN A 25 31.69 -4.96 68.14
N ARG A 26 31.08 -5.79 67.28
CA ARG A 26 31.82 -6.52 66.24
C ARG A 26 31.05 -6.44 64.92
N GLN A 27 31.59 -5.58 64.06
CA GLN A 27 31.35 -5.46 62.61
C GLN A 27 30.16 -6.26 62.07
N GLU A 28 29.02 -5.59 61.96
CA GLU A 28 28.02 -5.98 60.97
C GLU A 28 28.70 -5.93 59.59
N PRO A 29 28.57 -6.97 58.75
CA PRO A 29 28.93 -6.82 57.35
C PRO A 29 28.06 -5.69 56.80
N THR A 30 28.70 -4.72 56.14
CA THR A 30 28.02 -3.68 55.38
C THR A 30 26.89 -4.36 54.60
N PRO A 31 25.62 -3.92 54.71
CA PRO A 31 24.59 -4.43 53.84
C PRO A 31 25.13 -4.26 52.43
N LYS A 32 25.23 -5.35 51.66
CA LYS A 32 25.25 -5.19 50.21
C LYS A 32 24.00 -4.40 49.93
N THR A 33 24.16 -3.10 49.64
CA THR A 33 23.13 -2.30 48.99
C THR A 33 22.66 -3.16 47.85
N ALA A 34 21.48 -3.77 48.00
CA ALA A 34 20.77 -4.31 46.88
C ALA A 34 20.70 -3.13 45.92
N GLU A 35 21.31 -3.28 44.75
CA GLU A 35 21.11 -2.32 43.67
C GLU A 35 19.60 -2.05 43.60
N PRO A 36 19.17 -0.78 43.55
CA PRO A 36 17.75 -0.50 43.41
C PRO A 36 17.24 -1.32 42.23
N VAL A 37 16.20 -2.13 42.45
CA VAL A 37 15.49 -2.77 41.36
C VAL A 37 14.97 -1.63 40.51
N VAL A 38 15.67 -1.30 39.43
CA VAL A 38 15.30 -0.21 38.54
C VAL A 38 14.07 -0.67 37.79
N TYR A 39 12.90 -0.26 38.25
CA TYR A 39 11.64 -0.54 37.56
C TYR A 39 11.53 0.27 36.27
N GLU A 40 12.12 1.48 36.25
CA GLU A 40 12.05 2.42 35.13
C GLU A 40 12.73 1.91 33.85
N VAL A 41 12.16 2.27 32.69
CA VAL A 41 12.71 1.96 31.36
C VAL A 41 13.51 3.15 30.84
N ARG A 42 14.79 3.25 31.22
CA ARG A 42 15.58 4.48 31.03
C ARG A 42 16.24 4.63 29.66
N THR A 43 16.40 3.53 28.94
CA THR A 43 17.19 3.50 27.70
C THR A 43 16.43 2.82 26.58
N VAL A 44 16.77 3.20 25.35
CA VAL A 44 16.33 2.55 24.11
C VAL A 44 16.54 1.04 24.20
N GLU A 45 17.70 0.57 24.66
CA GLU A 45 18.02 -0.86 24.77
C GLU A 45 17.17 -1.60 25.81
N ASP A 46 16.83 -0.97 26.95
CA ASP A 46 15.91 -1.56 27.92
C ASP A 46 14.49 -1.63 27.34
N ALA A 47 14.05 -0.59 26.63
CA ALA A 47 12.75 -0.59 25.95
C ALA A 47 12.66 -1.70 24.90
N LYS A 48 13.67 -1.82 24.02
CA LYS A 48 13.79 -2.90 23.03
C LYS A 48 13.70 -4.28 23.70
N ALA A 49 14.47 -4.50 24.77
CA ALA A 49 14.47 -5.78 25.49
C ALA A 49 13.11 -6.11 26.12
N ARG A 50 12.42 -5.11 26.67
CA ARG A 50 11.09 -5.28 27.28
C ARG A 50 10.01 -5.55 26.24
N PHE A 51 9.99 -4.84 25.12
CA PHE A 51 9.08 -5.16 24.01
C PHE A 51 9.36 -6.54 23.44
N ALA A 52 10.63 -6.88 23.19
CA ALA A 52 11.02 -8.19 22.68
C ALA A 52 10.54 -9.35 23.56
N LYS A 53 10.56 -9.18 24.89
CA LYS A 53 10.10 -10.20 25.85
C LYS A 53 8.60 -10.16 26.16
N GLY A 54 8.01 -8.96 26.16
CA GLY A 54 6.66 -8.71 26.65
C GLY A 54 5.57 -8.86 25.59
N ILE A 55 5.94 -8.96 24.31
CA ILE A 55 5.02 -9.19 23.20
C ILE A 55 5.10 -10.65 22.77
N ASP A 56 3.94 -11.28 22.57
CA ASP A 56 3.86 -12.62 21.98
C ASP A 56 4.19 -12.56 20.47
N TRP A 57 5.44 -12.86 20.14
CA TRP A 57 5.92 -12.84 18.76
C TRP A 57 5.62 -14.12 17.99
N ASP A 58 5.28 -15.22 18.68
CA ASP A 58 5.00 -16.49 18.01
C ASP A 58 3.66 -16.44 17.27
N SER A 59 2.70 -15.65 17.75
CA SER A 59 1.49 -15.29 17.00
C SER A 59 1.74 -14.29 15.86
N ARG A 60 2.98 -13.82 15.67
CA ARG A 60 3.38 -12.79 14.70
C ARG A 60 4.59 -13.23 13.85
N PRO A 61 4.49 -14.35 13.11
CA PRO A 61 5.65 -15.04 12.53
C PRO A 61 6.35 -14.29 11.39
N ARG A 62 5.76 -13.19 10.90
CA ARG A 62 6.26 -12.39 9.75
C ARG A 62 6.41 -10.90 10.07
N ALA A 63 6.22 -10.54 11.33
CA ALA A 63 6.24 -9.15 11.73
C ALA A 63 7.66 -8.60 11.80
N ARG A 64 7.73 -7.28 11.69
CA ARG A 64 8.89 -6.46 12.01
C ARG A 64 8.47 -5.43 13.04
N ALA A 65 9.32 -5.16 14.03
CA ALA A 65 9.07 -4.12 15.02
C ALA A 65 10.25 -3.17 15.13
N THR A 66 9.94 -1.88 15.01
CA THR A 66 10.89 -0.77 15.05
C THR A 66 10.50 0.15 16.20
N LEU A 67 11.45 0.45 17.09
CA LEU A 67 11.24 1.40 18.17
C LEU A 67 11.44 2.82 17.64
N TYR A 68 10.51 3.73 17.94
CA TYR A 68 10.69 5.16 17.68
C TYR A 68 11.78 5.72 18.61
N THR A 69 12.72 6.45 18.04
CA THR A 69 13.98 6.81 18.71
C THR A 69 13.77 7.66 19.97
N ASP A 70 12.78 8.56 19.94
CA ASP A 70 12.54 9.50 21.03
C ASP A 70 11.52 8.96 22.04
N LEU A 71 11.81 9.18 23.33
CA LEU A 71 10.86 8.95 24.41
C LEU A 71 9.71 9.96 24.29
N LEU A 72 8.47 9.48 24.26
CA LEU A 72 7.30 10.35 24.22
C LEU A 72 7.14 11.08 25.56
N ASN A 73 6.88 12.38 25.49
CA ASN A 73 6.53 13.20 26.62
C ASN A 73 5.04 13.08 26.95
N LYS A 74 4.68 13.52 28.15
CA LYS A 74 3.28 13.67 28.53
C LYS A 74 2.54 14.61 27.56
N ASN A 75 1.41 14.13 27.05
CA ASN A 75 0.53 14.71 26.04
C ASN A 75 1.02 14.62 24.58
N ASP A 76 2.19 14.02 24.31
CA ASP A 76 2.54 13.70 22.92
C ASP A 76 1.49 12.77 22.32
N THR A 77 1.20 13.00 21.05
CA THR A 77 0.15 12.29 20.33
C THR A 77 0.74 11.29 19.36
N VAL A 78 0.18 10.08 19.34
CA VAL A 78 0.48 9.09 18.30
C VAL A 78 -0.82 8.70 17.60
N GLY A 79 -0.86 8.95 16.30
CA GLY A 79 -2.05 8.78 15.48
C GLY A 79 -1.77 8.17 14.12
N GLU A 80 -2.75 8.30 13.24
CA GLU A 80 -2.65 8.02 11.81
C GLU A 80 -3.03 9.31 11.07
N LEU A 81 -2.55 9.52 9.84
CA LEU A 81 -2.81 10.74 9.05
C LEU A 81 -4.32 11.00 8.82
N VAL A 82 -5.16 9.95 8.85
CA VAL A 82 -6.58 10.03 8.51
C VAL A 82 -7.45 9.84 9.74
N GLY A 83 -7.83 10.95 10.40
CA GLY A 83 -9.06 11.12 11.19
C GLY A 83 -9.42 10.13 12.33
N ASP A 84 -8.57 9.15 12.62
CA ASP A 84 -8.85 8.08 13.57
C ASP A 84 -8.33 8.38 14.98
N SER A 85 -8.77 7.55 15.93
CA SER A 85 -8.44 7.66 17.36
C SER A 85 -6.95 7.90 17.61
N VAL A 86 -6.63 9.05 18.21
CA VAL A 86 -5.28 9.43 18.61
C VAL A 86 -5.00 8.88 20.02
N HIS A 87 -3.83 8.27 20.19
CA HIS A 87 -3.30 7.97 21.52
C HIS A 87 -2.67 9.23 22.10
N HIS A 88 -3.04 9.58 23.32
CA HIS A 88 -2.44 10.69 24.06
C HIS A 88 -1.65 10.12 25.23
N SER A 89 -0.33 10.33 25.22
CA SER A 89 0.56 9.82 26.25
C SER A 89 0.21 10.47 27.60
N SER A 90 -0.24 9.69 28.59
CA SER A 90 -0.59 10.23 29.91
C SER A 90 0.62 10.46 30.83
N GLU A 91 1.73 9.82 30.48
CA GLU A 91 3.03 9.83 31.16
C GLU A 91 4.15 9.74 30.10
N TYR A 92 5.39 9.55 30.53
CA TYR A 92 6.48 9.26 29.59
C TYR A 92 6.37 7.82 29.09
N GLU A 93 6.41 7.62 27.77
CA GLU A 93 6.18 6.31 27.16
C GLU A 93 7.16 6.08 26.00
N TRP A 94 7.68 4.86 25.90
CA TRP A 94 8.36 4.38 24.69
C TRP A 94 7.33 3.92 23.67
N PHE A 95 7.57 4.21 22.40
CA PHE A 95 6.69 3.86 21.29
C PHE A 95 7.39 2.94 20.29
N ALA A 96 6.75 1.83 19.94
CA ALA A 96 7.20 0.93 18.89
C ALA A 96 6.11 0.73 17.84
N PHE A 97 6.52 0.74 16.57
CA PHE A 97 5.69 0.35 15.44
C PHE A 97 5.89 -1.13 15.15
N ILE A 98 4.79 -1.86 14.97
CA ILE A 98 4.78 -3.27 14.58
C ILE A 98 4.13 -3.36 13.21
N ASP A 99 4.94 -3.71 12.22
CA ASP A 99 4.52 -3.98 10.87
C ASP A 99 4.26 -5.48 10.69
N TYR A 100 3.05 -5.84 10.26
CA TYR A 100 2.72 -7.24 9.98
C TYR A 100 3.01 -7.64 8.52
N GLU A 101 3.12 -6.68 7.62
CA GLU A 101 3.40 -6.87 6.19
C GLU A 101 4.47 -5.87 5.72
N PRO A 102 5.70 -5.97 6.27
CA PRO A 102 6.75 -5.00 6.00
C PRO A 102 7.05 -4.88 4.50
N GLY A 103 7.13 -3.64 4.04
CA GLY A 103 7.26 -3.28 2.63
C GLY A 103 5.93 -3.06 1.91
N ALA A 104 4.78 -3.43 2.49
CA ALA A 104 3.49 -3.12 1.88
C ALA A 104 3.29 -1.60 1.83
N TYR A 105 2.99 -1.09 0.65
CA TYR A 105 3.04 0.35 0.39
C TYR A 105 1.76 1.07 0.81
N PHE A 106 0.60 0.57 0.40
CA PHE A 106 -0.69 1.13 0.80
C PHE A 106 -1.18 0.50 2.11
N ARG A 107 -2.24 1.08 2.71
CA ARG A 107 -2.90 0.67 3.95
C ARG A 107 -2.89 -0.86 4.17
N HIS A 108 -2.21 -1.31 5.22
CA HIS A 108 -2.08 -2.72 5.62
C HIS A 108 -2.14 -2.86 7.16
N PRO A 109 -2.40 -4.06 7.69
CA PRO A 109 -2.49 -4.25 9.14
C PRO A 109 -1.16 -3.91 9.82
N VAL A 110 -1.22 -3.05 10.83
CA VAL A 110 -0.08 -2.67 11.67
C VAL A 110 -0.52 -2.53 13.13
N ALA A 111 0.41 -2.31 14.06
CA ALA A 111 0.06 -1.99 15.44
C ALA A 111 1.04 -0.99 16.06
N HIS A 112 0.52 -0.18 16.97
CA HIS A 112 1.28 0.76 17.78
C HIS A 112 1.41 0.18 19.19
N ALA A 113 2.62 -0.07 19.65
CA ALA A 113 2.91 -0.58 20.98
C ALA A 113 3.52 0.51 21.86
N PHE A 114 3.00 0.66 23.07
CA PHE A 114 3.45 1.65 24.04
C PHE A 114 3.95 0.96 25.30
N LEU A 115 5.05 1.45 25.86
CA LEU A 115 5.64 0.97 27.10
C LEU A 115 5.86 2.15 28.04
N THR A 116 5.11 2.17 29.14
CA THR A 116 5.20 3.21 30.18
C THR A 116 6.57 3.20 30.87
N TYR A 117 7.09 4.40 31.15
CA TYR A 117 8.43 4.59 31.69
C TYR A 117 8.55 4.17 33.17
N GLU A 118 7.63 4.61 34.05
CA GLU A 118 7.74 4.42 35.51
C GLU A 118 7.19 3.08 36.00
N GLU A 119 6.01 2.68 35.52
CA GLU A 119 5.34 1.41 35.83
C GLU A 119 5.18 0.56 34.56
N PRO A 120 6.22 -0.19 34.14
CA PRO A 120 6.33 -0.79 32.82
C PRO A 120 5.14 -1.68 32.46
N LYS A 121 4.30 -1.16 31.59
CA LYS A 121 3.12 -1.84 31.06
C LYS A 121 3.10 -1.65 29.55
N ILE A 122 2.98 -2.78 28.85
CA ILE A 122 2.82 -2.76 27.41
C ILE A 122 1.34 -2.66 27.07
N SER A 123 0.99 -1.70 26.22
CA SER A 123 -0.30 -1.64 25.54
C SER A 123 -0.08 -1.71 24.04
N ILE A 124 -1.02 -2.32 23.31
CA ILE A 124 -0.93 -2.48 21.86
C ILE A 124 -2.26 -2.04 21.25
N LEU A 125 -2.19 -1.15 20.28
CA LEU A 125 -3.34 -0.63 19.54
C LEU A 125 -3.26 -1.12 18.09
N PRO A 126 -4.23 -1.91 17.61
CA PRO A 126 -4.34 -2.25 16.19
C PRO A 126 -4.60 -1.00 15.34
N ARG A 127 -3.92 -0.94 14.21
CA ARG A 127 -3.84 0.21 13.31
C ARG A 127 -3.74 -0.27 11.87
N LYS A 128 -3.84 0.66 10.92
CA LYS A 128 -3.81 0.38 9.47
C LYS A 128 -2.82 1.24 8.69
N HIS A 129 -2.22 2.24 9.35
CA HIS A 129 -1.30 3.17 8.72
C HIS A 129 -0.01 3.32 9.51
N VAL A 130 1.03 3.76 8.81
CA VAL A 130 2.27 4.21 9.44
C VAL A 130 1.94 5.35 10.42
N PRO A 131 2.51 5.33 11.64
CA PRO A 131 2.18 6.30 12.68
C PRO A 131 2.60 7.71 12.31
N THR A 132 1.82 8.67 12.80
CA THR A 132 2.28 10.03 13.02
C THR A 132 2.54 10.26 14.50
N VAL A 133 3.59 11.03 14.80
CA VAL A 133 3.87 11.57 16.13
C VAL A 133 3.67 13.07 16.08
N ASN A 134 2.80 13.62 16.92
CA ASN A 134 2.49 15.06 16.93
C ASN A 134 2.06 15.59 15.55
N TYR A 135 1.32 14.77 14.80
CA TYR A 135 0.82 15.05 13.44
C TYR A 135 1.90 15.10 12.35
N GLU A 136 3.13 14.71 12.65
CA GLU A 136 4.20 14.53 11.66
C GLU A 136 4.47 13.03 11.46
N PRO A 137 4.81 12.56 10.24
CA PRO A 137 5.21 11.16 10.03
C PRO A 137 6.33 10.75 10.98
N ALA A 138 6.19 9.61 11.67
CA ALA A 138 7.22 9.13 12.58
C ALA A 138 8.52 8.74 11.85
N TRP A 139 8.39 8.37 10.57
CA TRP A 139 9.48 8.15 9.62
C TRP A 139 9.14 8.91 8.33
N GLY A 140 10.14 9.49 7.67
CA GLY A 140 9.92 10.30 6.47
C GLY A 140 9.46 9.49 5.27
N ASN A 141 9.81 8.20 5.18
CA ASN A 141 9.36 7.27 4.14
C ASN A 141 9.57 5.80 4.53
N THR A 142 9.08 4.89 3.68
CA THR A 142 9.21 3.42 3.84
C THR A 142 10.68 2.97 3.93
N SER A 143 11.58 3.56 3.14
CA SER A 143 13.01 3.21 3.14
C SER A 143 13.66 3.53 4.49
N GLU A 144 13.37 4.70 5.06
CA GLU A 144 13.86 5.11 6.38
C GLU A 144 13.39 4.16 7.48
N LEU A 145 12.08 3.84 7.49
CA LEU A 145 11.50 2.88 8.44
C LEU A 145 12.11 1.48 8.30
N LEU A 146 12.30 1.00 7.07
CA LEU A 146 12.87 -0.32 6.80
C LEU A 146 14.41 -0.36 6.93
N GLY A 147 15.08 0.79 7.00
CA GLY A 147 16.52 0.91 7.24
C GLY A 147 16.89 1.28 8.69
N ASP A 148 15.90 1.54 9.55
CA ASP A 148 16.10 2.04 10.91
C ASP A 148 16.93 1.07 11.79
N GLU A 149 17.91 1.60 12.51
CA GLU A 149 18.77 0.84 13.42
C GLU A 149 18.05 0.40 14.72
N ASN A 150 16.89 0.97 15.01
CA ASN A 150 16.07 0.66 16.18
C ASN A 150 15.11 -0.52 15.99
N VAL A 151 15.30 -1.30 14.94
CA VAL A 151 14.63 -2.58 14.75
C VAL A 151 15.11 -3.55 15.82
N PHE A 152 14.17 -4.07 16.61
CA PHE A 152 14.48 -4.98 17.72
C PHE A 152 13.82 -6.35 17.57
N TYR A 153 12.93 -6.49 16.60
CA TYR A 153 12.35 -7.77 16.21
C TYR A 153 12.17 -7.80 14.69
N ASN A 154 12.69 -8.85 14.06
CA ASN A 154 12.53 -9.08 12.62
C ASN A 154 12.42 -10.59 12.36
N LYS A 155 11.24 -11.02 11.90
CA LYS A 155 11.05 -12.30 11.20
C LYS A 155 10.39 -12.07 9.85
N SER A 156 10.58 -10.88 9.28
CA SER A 156 9.96 -10.47 8.03
C SER A 156 10.35 -11.40 6.89
N TRP A 157 9.51 -11.39 5.87
CA TRP A 157 9.77 -12.12 4.63
C TRP A 157 10.92 -11.49 3.81
N LEU A 158 11.24 -10.22 4.07
CA LEU A 158 12.31 -9.46 3.40
C LEU A 158 13.67 -10.14 3.57
N ASP A 159 13.93 -10.71 4.75
CA ASP A 159 15.19 -11.42 5.03
C ASP A 159 15.26 -12.82 4.37
N ARG A 160 14.20 -13.25 3.65
CA ARG A 160 14.00 -14.64 3.19
C ARG A 160 13.66 -14.77 1.70
N LEU A 161 13.97 -13.75 0.91
CA LEU A 161 13.74 -13.72 -0.54
C LEU A 161 14.77 -14.57 -1.33
N PRO A 162 14.40 -15.14 -2.50
CA PRO A 162 13.06 -15.33 -3.09
C PRO A 162 12.37 -16.63 -2.65
N ALA A 163 11.04 -16.64 -2.64
CA ALA A 163 10.22 -17.80 -2.28
C ALA A 163 9.62 -18.55 -3.48
N LYS A 164 9.51 -17.90 -4.64
CA LYS A 164 9.15 -18.53 -5.92
C LYS A 164 10.40 -19.03 -6.63
N ASP A 165 10.29 -20.19 -7.26
CA ASP A 165 11.36 -20.69 -8.13
C ASP A 165 11.17 -20.26 -9.60
N ALA A 166 12.20 -20.50 -10.42
CA ALA A 166 12.18 -20.09 -11.82
C ALA A 166 11.13 -20.82 -12.67
N GLU A 167 10.76 -22.06 -12.30
CA GLU A 167 9.75 -22.81 -13.05
C GLU A 167 8.37 -22.23 -12.78
N ASP A 168 8.06 -21.89 -11.52
CA ASP A 168 6.81 -21.23 -11.13
C ASP A 168 6.66 -19.86 -11.81
N ILE A 169 7.73 -19.05 -11.85
CA ILE A 169 7.75 -17.73 -12.50
C ILE A 169 7.46 -17.85 -14.01
N LEU A 170 8.03 -18.86 -14.68
CA LEU A 170 7.83 -19.09 -16.11
C LEU A 170 6.47 -19.73 -16.42
N ALA A 171 5.94 -20.55 -15.50
CA ALA A 171 4.66 -21.23 -15.63
C ALA A 171 3.47 -20.28 -15.42
N ASP A 172 3.65 -19.17 -14.72
CA ASP A 172 2.62 -18.14 -14.54
C ASP A 172 2.35 -17.40 -15.86
N GLN A 173 1.12 -17.54 -16.35
CA GLN A 173 0.72 -17.11 -17.69
C GLN A 173 -0.53 -16.24 -17.62
N ALA A 174 -0.59 -15.26 -18.52
CA ALA A 174 -1.74 -14.40 -18.67
C ALA A 174 -3.02 -15.21 -18.92
N THR A 175 -4.09 -14.88 -18.19
CA THR A 175 -5.37 -15.57 -18.32
C THR A 175 -6.14 -15.01 -19.52
N ASN A 176 -6.69 -15.89 -20.35
CA ASN A 176 -7.45 -15.53 -21.56
C ASN A 176 -6.64 -14.66 -22.55
N TRP A 177 -5.37 -15.01 -22.76
CA TRP A 177 -4.46 -14.32 -23.69
C TRP A 177 -4.18 -15.14 -24.97
N PRO A 178 -4.07 -14.54 -26.18
CA PRO A 178 -4.36 -13.14 -26.46
C PRO A 178 -5.83 -12.83 -26.16
N PRO A 179 -6.15 -11.59 -25.73
CA PRO A 179 -7.52 -11.20 -25.50
C PRO A 179 -8.32 -11.40 -26.78
N ARG A 180 -9.64 -11.57 -26.67
CA ARG A 180 -10.51 -11.53 -27.85
C ARG A 180 -10.49 -10.12 -28.41
N MET A 181 -9.55 -9.91 -29.33
CA MET A 181 -9.33 -8.66 -30.01
C MET A 181 -10.40 -8.47 -31.09
N MET A 182 -10.77 -7.22 -31.33
CA MET A 182 -11.43 -6.87 -32.56
C MET A 182 -10.44 -7.09 -33.73
N ALA A 183 -10.96 -7.45 -34.91
CA ALA A 183 -10.17 -7.22 -36.11
C ALA A 183 -9.95 -5.71 -36.22
N ASP A 184 -8.70 -5.26 -36.14
CA ASP A 184 -8.36 -3.84 -36.25
C ASP A 184 -8.84 -3.31 -37.61
N GLN A 185 -10.02 -2.68 -37.59
CA GLN A 185 -10.66 -2.08 -38.77
C GLN A 185 -10.36 -0.58 -38.84
N CYS A 186 -9.41 -0.08 -38.05
CA CYS A 186 -9.02 1.31 -38.09
C CYS A 186 -8.45 1.68 -39.47
N LYS A 187 -9.14 2.59 -40.16
CA LYS A 187 -8.71 3.14 -41.45
C LYS A 187 -7.91 4.44 -41.31
N ASN A 188 -7.95 5.07 -40.13
CA ASN A 188 -7.29 6.34 -39.83
C ASN A 188 -5.93 6.12 -39.14
N GLU A 189 -5.20 7.21 -38.90
CA GLU A 189 -4.01 7.17 -38.06
C GLU A 189 -4.39 6.85 -36.61
N LYS A 190 -3.70 5.86 -36.01
CA LYS A 190 -3.88 5.51 -34.60
C LYS A 190 -3.26 6.57 -33.72
N ARG A 191 -4.02 7.05 -32.74
CA ARG A 191 -3.56 7.99 -31.72
C ARG A 191 -3.41 7.24 -30.40
N ALA A 192 -2.24 7.31 -29.79
CA ALA A 192 -1.94 6.63 -28.54
C ALA A 192 -2.05 7.61 -27.37
N TYR A 193 -2.90 7.31 -26.39
CA TYR A 193 -3.17 8.15 -25.23
C TYR A 193 -2.93 7.39 -23.93
N ALA A 194 -2.47 8.11 -22.92
CA ALA A 194 -2.28 7.61 -21.58
C ALA A 194 -3.07 8.46 -20.59
N LEU A 195 -3.87 7.78 -19.76
CA LEU A 195 -4.64 8.38 -18.66
C LEU A 195 -4.10 7.85 -17.34
N LEU A 196 -3.53 8.73 -16.51
CA LEU A 196 -3.04 8.38 -15.19
C LEU A 196 -4.03 8.89 -14.14
N ILE A 197 -4.38 8.04 -13.16
CA ILE A 197 -5.39 8.33 -12.14
C ILE A 197 -4.84 7.97 -10.76
N HIS A 198 -5.08 8.83 -9.76
CA HIS A 198 -4.87 8.50 -8.34
C HIS A 198 -6.04 8.96 -7.46
N ASN A 199 -6.12 8.42 -6.24
CA ASN A 199 -7.12 8.82 -5.24
C ASN A 199 -6.54 9.20 -3.87
N ILE A 200 -5.22 9.42 -3.79
CA ILE A 200 -4.57 9.89 -2.56
C ILE A 200 -4.89 11.36 -2.29
N GLU A 201 -5.45 11.66 -1.11
CA GLU A 201 -5.89 13.01 -0.69
C GLU A 201 -4.72 13.99 -0.52
N ASP A 202 -3.61 13.53 0.06
CA ASP A 202 -2.43 14.35 0.29
C ASP A 202 -1.20 13.68 -0.32
N LEU A 203 -0.87 14.06 -1.56
CA LEU A 203 0.29 13.56 -2.28
C LEU A 203 1.62 13.98 -1.63
N ASP A 204 1.68 15.08 -0.88
CA ASP A 204 2.92 15.53 -0.23
C ASP A 204 3.33 14.56 0.88
N THR A 205 2.37 13.80 1.42
CA THR A 205 2.61 12.71 2.38
C THR A 205 2.80 11.35 1.73
N SER A 206 2.70 11.24 0.40
CA SER A 206 2.76 9.99 -0.34
C SER A 206 3.74 10.09 -1.52
N VAL A 207 5.00 10.33 -1.19
CA VAL A 207 6.12 10.52 -2.15
C VAL A 207 6.17 9.38 -3.19
N GLU A 208 5.96 8.15 -2.76
CA GLU A 208 6.03 6.98 -3.64
C GLU A 208 4.87 6.92 -4.66
N THR A 209 3.71 7.52 -4.37
CA THR A 209 2.60 7.64 -5.33
C THR A 209 2.96 8.69 -6.38
N VAL A 210 3.62 9.78 -5.96
CA VAL A 210 4.16 10.77 -6.89
C VAL A 210 5.22 10.13 -7.80
N ASP A 211 6.15 9.36 -7.23
CA ASP A 211 7.15 8.61 -7.98
C ASP A 211 6.50 7.63 -8.98
N ASN A 212 5.48 6.88 -8.56
CA ASN A 212 4.68 6.01 -9.44
C ASN A 212 4.12 6.78 -10.65
N LEU A 213 3.48 7.92 -10.40
CA LEU A 213 2.86 8.76 -11.43
C LEU A 213 3.91 9.37 -12.37
N GLU A 214 5.01 9.87 -11.84
CA GLU A 214 6.11 10.43 -12.62
C GLU A 214 6.77 9.38 -13.49
N LEU A 215 7.05 8.20 -12.93
CA LEU A 215 7.70 7.10 -13.61
C LEU A 215 6.85 6.58 -14.77
N MET A 216 5.54 6.36 -14.53
CA MET A 216 4.62 5.94 -15.58
C MET A 216 4.41 7.01 -16.65
N THR A 217 4.38 8.30 -16.27
CA THR A 217 4.33 9.42 -17.24
C THR A 217 5.52 9.36 -18.18
N GLN A 218 6.73 9.23 -17.63
CA GLN A 218 7.97 9.18 -18.42
C GLN A 218 8.01 7.93 -19.31
N ALA A 219 7.65 6.76 -18.77
CA ALA A 219 7.70 5.49 -19.46
C ALA A 219 6.72 5.44 -20.64
N LEU A 220 5.47 5.89 -20.46
CA LEU A 220 4.47 5.94 -21.53
C LEU A 220 4.82 7.01 -22.58
N THR A 221 5.32 8.17 -22.17
CA THR A 221 5.80 9.22 -23.09
C THR A 221 6.96 8.72 -23.95
N ALA A 222 7.90 7.96 -23.38
CA ALA A 222 9.02 7.37 -24.12
C ALA A 222 8.54 6.40 -25.23
N ASN A 223 7.43 5.70 -25.00
CA ASN A 223 6.77 4.85 -25.99
C ASN A 223 5.94 5.62 -27.02
N GLY A 224 5.85 6.95 -26.92
CA GLY A 224 5.12 7.80 -27.86
C GLY A 224 3.62 7.94 -27.57
N TYR A 225 3.19 7.60 -26.35
CA TYR A 225 1.82 7.86 -25.89
C TYR A 225 1.70 9.31 -25.44
N HIS A 226 0.58 9.95 -25.79
CA HIS A 226 0.23 11.27 -25.28
C HIS A 226 -0.37 11.14 -23.89
N VAL A 227 0.39 11.53 -22.86
CA VAL A 227 -0.11 11.59 -21.48
C VAL A 227 -1.00 12.82 -21.32
N GLN A 228 -2.24 12.59 -20.87
CA GLN A 228 -3.23 13.65 -20.70
C GLN A 228 -2.94 14.53 -19.49
N ASP A 229 -2.94 15.85 -19.70
CA ASP A 229 -2.85 16.84 -18.63
C ASP A 229 -4.22 17.21 -18.07
N PHE A 230 -4.31 17.34 -16.74
CA PHE A 230 -5.50 17.74 -16.00
C PHE A 230 -5.24 18.99 -15.17
N VAL A 231 -6.29 19.77 -14.92
CA VAL A 231 -6.20 20.96 -14.07
C VAL A 231 -6.11 20.48 -12.62
N HIS A 232 -4.99 20.80 -11.96
CA HIS A 232 -4.75 20.49 -10.56
C HIS A 232 -5.28 21.62 -9.66
N ASP A 233 -4.86 22.86 -9.94
CA ASP A 233 -5.35 24.03 -9.23
C ASP A 233 -6.09 24.98 -10.21
N PRO A 234 -7.43 25.09 -10.09
CA PRO A 234 -8.22 26.00 -10.91
C PRO A 234 -7.88 27.48 -10.72
N ALA A 235 -7.34 27.88 -9.56
CA ALA A 235 -7.04 29.28 -9.26
C ALA A 235 -5.79 29.77 -10.00
N THR A 236 -4.77 28.92 -10.08
CA THR A 236 -3.50 29.21 -10.80
C THR A 236 -3.51 28.70 -12.24
N GLY A 237 -4.39 27.76 -12.57
CA GLY A 237 -4.38 27.06 -13.86
C GLY A 237 -3.27 26.01 -13.96
N GLU A 238 -2.65 25.64 -12.84
CA GLU A 238 -1.64 24.57 -12.79
C GLU A 238 -2.22 23.27 -13.34
N ARG A 239 -1.45 22.59 -14.19
CA ARG A 239 -1.79 21.30 -14.77
C ARG A 239 -0.78 20.24 -14.38
N ARG A 240 -1.27 19.01 -14.22
CA ARG A 240 -0.47 17.84 -13.91
C ARG A 240 -0.81 16.69 -14.88
N PRO A 241 0.14 15.79 -15.18
CA PRO A 241 -0.05 14.70 -16.15
C PRO A 241 -0.85 13.52 -15.57
N TYR A 242 -1.75 13.78 -14.62
CA TYR A 242 -2.55 12.79 -13.94
C TYR A 242 -3.80 13.41 -13.33
N LEU A 243 -4.82 12.58 -13.16
CA LEU A 243 -6.12 12.95 -12.62
C LEU A 243 -6.23 12.56 -11.14
N ASP A 244 -6.62 13.54 -10.33
CA ASP A 244 -6.83 13.37 -8.88
C ASP A 244 -8.31 13.13 -8.56
N LEU A 245 -8.70 11.87 -8.30
CA LEU A 245 -10.06 11.51 -7.88
C LEU A 245 -10.42 12.05 -6.49
N SER A 246 -9.43 12.31 -5.64
CA SER A 246 -9.64 12.83 -4.28
C SER A 246 -10.00 14.32 -4.28
N SER A 247 -9.74 15.02 -5.39
CA SER A 247 -9.96 16.46 -5.56
C SER A 247 -11.33 16.92 -5.03
N PRO A 248 -11.36 17.96 -4.16
CA PRO A 248 -12.56 18.37 -3.44
C PRO A 248 -13.79 18.56 -4.32
N ARG A 249 -14.96 18.18 -3.77
CA ARG A 249 -16.27 18.27 -4.43
C ARG A 249 -16.35 17.48 -5.74
N GLY A 250 -15.57 16.39 -5.87
CA GLY A 250 -15.55 15.54 -7.07
C GLY A 250 -14.93 16.23 -8.29
N GLY A 251 -13.91 17.08 -8.09
CA GLY A 251 -13.20 17.75 -9.16
C GLY A 251 -12.63 16.78 -10.19
N GLY A 252 -11.90 15.76 -9.74
CA GLY A 252 -11.33 14.71 -10.58
C GLY A 252 -12.38 13.93 -11.35
N ILE A 253 -13.45 13.48 -10.66
CA ILE A 253 -14.53 12.73 -11.31
C ILE A 253 -15.16 13.55 -12.45
N ARG A 254 -15.38 14.86 -12.25
CA ARG A 254 -15.85 15.75 -13.34
C ARG A 254 -14.84 15.88 -14.47
N GLN A 255 -13.55 16.00 -14.16
CA GLN A 255 -12.50 16.06 -15.18
C GLN A 255 -12.43 14.76 -15.99
N LEU A 256 -12.63 13.61 -15.34
CA LEU A 256 -12.68 12.31 -16.00
C LEU A 256 -13.86 12.27 -16.96
N MET A 257 -15.07 12.61 -16.50
CA MET A 257 -16.25 12.68 -17.37
C MET A 257 -16.06 13.65 -18.55
N ASN A 258 -15.40 14.80 -18.34
CA ASN A 258 -15.09 15.74 -19.40
C ASN A 258 -14.09 15.17 -20.40
N PHE A 259 -13.06 14.46 -19.94
CA PHE A 259 -12.13 13.74 -20.81
C PHE A 259 -12.89 12.74 -21.68
N ILE A 260 -13.76 11.90 -21.09
CA ILE A 260 -14.57 10.97 -21.88
C ILE A 260 -15.41 11.71 -22.92
N ASN A 261 -16.09 12.80 -22.55
CA ASN A 261 -16.91 13.61 -23.46
C ASN A 261 -16.14 14.19 -24.66
N ILE A 262 -14.83 14.43 -24.53
CA ILE A 262 -13.98 14.90 -25.62
C ILE A 262 -13.61 13.75 -26.58
N HIS A 263 -13.59 12.51 -26.09
CA HIS A 263 -13.18 11.29 -26.79
C HIS A 263 -14.39 10.39 -27.19
N VAL A 264 -15.55 11.00 -27.48
CA VAL A 264 -16.79 10.28 -27.87
C VAL A 264 -17.01 10.24 -29.39
N ASP A 265 -16.19 10.92 -30.21
CA ASP A 265 -16.42 10.93 -31.67
C ASP A 265 -16.05 9.57 -32.29
N PHE A 266 -16.73 9.17 -33.37
CA PHE A 266 -16.43 7.93 -34.09
C PHE A 266 -15.03 7.93 -34.72
N ASN A 267 -14.44 9.11 -34.94
CA ASN A 267 -13.02 9.24 -35.34
C ASN A 267 -12.03 8.81 -34.24
N ASP A 268 -12.51 8.64 -33.01
CA ASP A 268 -11.73 8.25 -31.83
C ASP A 268 -11.71 6.72 -31.64
N CYS A 269 -12.39 5.95 -32.51
CA CYS A 269 -12.38 4.50 -32.42
C CYS A 269 -10.99 3.87 -32.67
N CYS A 270 -10.15 4.59 -33.41
CA CYS A 270 -8.75 4.27 -33.70
C CYS A 270 -7.77 4.60 -32.57
N GLU A 271 -8.24 5.17 -31.46
CA GLU A 271 -7.37 5.51 -30.34
C GLU A 271 -6.94 4.27 -29.58
N GLU A 272 -5.71 4.26 -29.08
CA GLU A 272 -5.18 3.25 -28.16
C GLU A 272 -4.99 3.89 -26.81
N LEU A 273 -5.65 3.38 -25.77
CA LEU A 273 -5.65 3.96 -24.44
C LEU A 273 -5.04 3.01 -23.43
N VAL A 274 -4.03 3.51 -22.71
CA VAL A 274 -3.54 2.89 -21.47
C VAL A 274 -4.04 3.73 -20.29
N VAL A 275 -4.82 3.11 -19.41
CA VAL A 275 -5.28 3.72 -18.16
C VAL A 275 -4.44 3.14 -17.03
N TYR A 276 -3.61 3.98 -16.41
CA TYR A 276 -2.83 3.64 -15.23
C TYR A 276 -3.53 4.18 -13.98
N ILE A 277 -3.74 3.33 -12.98
CA ILE A 277 -4.41 3.69 -11.73
C ILE A 277 -3.48 3.32 -10.57
N THR A 278 -3.20 4.28 -9.69
CA THR A 278 -2.42 4.06 -8.46
C THR A 278 -3.13 4.64 -7.25
N GLY A 279 -3.22 3.92 -6.14
CA GLY A 279 -3.68 4.51 -4.88
C GLY A 279 -4.33 3.55 -3.89
N GLU A 280 -4.99 4.14 -2.88
CA GLU A 280 -5.53 3.43 -1.74
C GLU A 280 -6.89 2.79 -2.04
N THR A 281 -7.01 1.51 -1.67
CA THR A 281 -8.25 0.76 -1.76
C THR A 281 -8.71 0.26 -0.40
N THR A 282 -10.02 0.06 -0.28
CA THR A 282 -10.66 -0.62 0.85
C THR A 282 -11.47 -1.81 0.34
N ILE A 283 -11.37 -2.95 1.01
CA ILE A 283 -12.30 -4.07 0.85
C ILE A 283 -13.46 -3.91 1.83
N GLU A 284 -14.68 -4.02 1.32
CA GLU A 284 -15.88 -4.26 2.12
C GLU A 284 -16.45 -5.64 1.88
N LYS A 285 -16.87 -6.28 2.97
CA LYS A 285 -17.62 -7.53 2.96
C LYS A 285 -19.11 -7.22 3.10
N SER A 286 -19.86 -7.35 2.03
CA SER A 286 -21.33 -7.31 2.05
C SER A 286 -21.88 -8.72 1.86
N GLY A 287 -22.21 -9.37 2.98
CA GLY A 287 -22.60 -10.78 2.99
C GLY A 287 -21.46 -11.68 2.49
N TYR A 288 -21.68 -12.37 1.36
CA TYR A 288 -20.69 -13.25 0.73
C TYR A 288 -19.87 -12.58 -0.37
N ARG A 289 -20.12 -11.29 -0.69
CA ARG A 289 -19.39 -10.56 -1.73
C ARG A 289 -18.39 -9.60 -1.09
N GLU A 290 -17.14 -9.74 -1.49
CA GLU A 290 -16.10 -8.74 -1.27
C GLU A 290 -16.18 -7.71 -2.41
N SER A 291 -16.22 -6.43 -2.07
CA SER A 291 -16.19 -5.32 -3.01
C SER A 291 -14.99 -4.44 -2.69
N VAL A 292 -14.17 -4.16 -3.71
CA VAL A 292 -13.05 -3.23 -3.61
C VAL A 292 -13.55 -1.84 -4.02
N SER A 293 -13.09 -0.80 -3.33
CA SER A 293 -13.36 0.60 -3.67
C SER A 293 -12.12 1.45 -3.47
N LEU A 294 -11.96 2.50 -4.29
CA LEU A 294 -11.05 3.59 -3.98
C LEU A 294 -11.66 4.48 -2.90
N ASP A 295 -10.90 4.82 -1.87
CA ASP A 295 -11.33 5.75 -0.82
C ASP A 295 -11.41 7.19 -1.37
N LEU A 296 -12.43 7.95 -0.96
CA LEU A 296 -12.62 9.36 -1.33
C LEU A 296 -12.75 10.24 -0.07
N PRO A 297 -12.28 11.49 -0.09
CA PRO A 297 -12.43 12.38 1.07
C PRO A 297 -13.86 12.94 1.22
N PHE A 298 -14.69 12.84 0.18
CA PHE A 298 -16.07 13.34 0.13
C PHE A 298 -17.08 12.21 -0.13
N ALA A 299 -18.33 12.44 0.27
CA ALA A 299 -19.41 11.50 -0.01
C ALA A 299 -19.81 11.53 -1.49
N TYR A 300 -19.83 10.36 -2.12
CA TYR A 300 -20.16 10.11 -3.51
C TYR A 300 -21.31 9.11 -3.61
N THR A 301 -22.26 9.38 -4.50
CA THR A 301 -23.50 8.59 -4.66
C THR A 301 -23.47 7.63 -5.85
N GLY A 302 -22.31 7.51 -6.51
CA GLY A 302 -22.21 6.84 -7.81
C GLY A 302 -22.57 7.72 -8.99
N THR A 303 -22.15 7.26 -10.17
CA THR A 303 -22.38 7.96 -11.45
C THR A 303 -23.87 8.10 -11.77
N ASP A 304 -24.67 7.08 -11.44
CA ASP A 304 -26.11 7.03 -11.63
C ASP A 304 -26.92 7.61 -10.44
N ARG A 305 -26.24 7.99 -9.36
CA ARG A 305 -26.84 8.46 -8.09
C ARG A 305 -27.77 7.44 -7.41
N SER A 306 -27.63 6.15 -7.71
CA SER A 306 -28.49 5.11 -7.14
C SER A 306 -28.07 4.68 -5.73
N ARG A 307 -26.82 4.94 -5.33
CA ARG A 307 -26.26 4.53 -4.04
C ARG A 307 -26.38 5.62 -2.98
N LYS A 308 -26.35 5.19 -1.72
CA LYS A 308 -26.25 6.12 -0.58
C LYS A 308 -24.91 6.88 -0.65
N PRO A 309 -24.86 8.14 -0.20
CA PRO A 309 -23.62 8.90 -0.19
C PRO A 309 -22.57 8.22 0.71
N GLU A 310 -21.49 7.73 0.12
CA GLU A 310 -20.39 7.04 0.79
C GLU A 310 -19.05 7.62 0.34
N LYS A 311 -18.01 7.52 1.18
CA LYS A 311 -16.65 8.01 0.88
C LYS A 311 -15.87 7.05 -0.03
N LYS A 312 -16.50 6.59 -1.11
CA LYS A 312 -16.04 5.45 -1.91
C LYS A 312 -16.32 5.64 -3.38
N PHE A 313 -15.38 5.21 -4.21
CA PHE A 313 -15.51 5.14 -5.66
C PHE A 313 -15.28 3.70 -6.11
N TYR A 314 -16.29 3.06 -6.69
CA TYR A 314 -16.25 1.63 -6.99
C TYR A 314 -15.77 1.39 -8.44
N PRO A 315 -15.19 0.21 -8.74
CA PRO A 315 -14.81 -0.17 -10.10
C PRO A 315 -15.96 -0.07 -11.10
N GLU A 316 -17.19 -0.37 -10.67
CA GLU A 316 -18.41 -0.22 -11.48
C GLU A 316 -18.70 1.24 -11.88
N ASP A 317 -18.36 2.23 -11.05
CA ASP A 317 -18.49 3.65 -11.40
C ASP A 317 -17.49 4.05 -12.47
N LEU A 318 -16.25 3.59 -12.31
CA LEU A 318 -15.20 3.79 -13.29
C LEU A 318 -15.59 3.16 -14.62
N ALA A 319 -16.05 1.91 -14.61
CA ALA A 319 -16.52 1.21 -15.79
C ALA A 319 -17.66 1.95 -16.48
N THR A 320 -18.64 2.45 -15.70
CA THR A 320 -19.77 3.24 -16.24
C THR A 320 -19.31 4.52 -16.91
N ILE A 321 -18.33 5.22 -16.33
CA ILE A 321 -17.79 6.46 -16.92
C ILE A 321 -17.01 6.13 -18.21
N LEU A 322 -16.15 5.11 -18.16
CA LEU A 322 -15.28 4.74 -19.27
C LEU A 322 -16.02 4.03 -20.43
N ASP A 323 -17.21 3.47 -20.19
CA ASP A 323 -18.10 2.93 -21.25
C ASP A 323 -18.52 3.99 -22.29
N GLY A 324 -18.39 5.28 -21.95
CA GLY A 324 -18.58 6.38 -22.90
C GLY A 324 -17.53 6.41 -24.03
N LEU A 325 -16.33 5.83 -23.81
CA LEU A 325 -15.24 5.85 -24.78
C LEU A 325 -15.55 5.02 -26.02
N LYS A 326 -15.17 5.54 -27.20
CA LYS A 326 -15.37 4.85 -28.48
C LYS A 326 -14.13 4.13 -29.02
N THR A 327 -12.97 4.26 -28.36
CA THR A 327 -11.75 3.48 -28.66
C THR A 327 -12.03 1.99 -28.71
N CYS A 328 -11.28 1.25 -29.52
CA CYS A 328 -11.35 -0.22 -29.59
C CYS A 328 -10.22 -0.92 -28.84
N HIS A 329 -9.33 -0.15 -28.20
CA HIS A 329 -8.08 -0.60 -27.61
C HIS A 329 -7.87 0.01 -26.22
N LEU A 330 -8.76 -0.31 -25.29
CA LEU A 330 -8.68 0.15 -23.90
C LEU A 330 -7.95 -0.89 -23.03
N ASN A 331 -6.89 -0.47 -22.35
CA ASN A 331 -6.07 -1.35 -21.52
C ASN A 331 -5.83 -0.71 -20.15
N PHE A 332 -5.85 -1.51 -19.09
CA PHE A 332 -5.67 -1.03 -17.72
C PHE A 332 -4.42 -1.60 -17.06
N ILE A 333 -3.72 -0.77 -16.31
CA ILE A 333 -2.64 -1.14 -15.39
C ILE A 333 -3.02 -0.58 -14.01
N ILE A 334 -3.16 -1.42 -13.00
CA ILE A 334 -3.71 -1.05 -11.69
C ILE A 334 -2.73 -1.43 -10.59
N ASP A 335 -2.18 -0.43 -9.93
CA ASP A 335 -1.30 -0.55 -8.78
C ASP A 335 -2.01 -0.12 -7.49
N SER A 336 -2.53 -1.10 -6.77
CA SER A 336 -3.21 -0.85 -5.49
C SER A 336 -3.25 -2.13 -4.67
N ASN A 337 -3.51 -2.04 -3.37
CA ASN A 337 -3.88 -3.23 -2.61
C ASN A 337 -5.16 -3.83 -3.21
N ASN A 338 -5.31 -5.14 -3.21
CA ASN A 338 -6.52 -5.81 -3.72
C ASN A 338 -6.88 -5.45 -5.18
N ALA A 339 -5.90 -5.14 -6.02
CA ALA A 339 -6.11 -4.60 -7.36
C ALA A 339 -6.99 -5.49 -8.25
N GLN A 340 -6.94 -6.82 -8.08
CA GLN A 340 -7.78 -7.74 -8.86
C GLN A 340 -9.29 -7.51 -8.69
N GLY A 341 -9.73 -6.86 -7.62
CA GLY A 341 -11.14 -6.53 -7.41
C GLY A 341 -11.73 -5.62 -8.49
N PHE A 342 -10.89 -4.92 -9.25
CA PHE A 342 -11.32 -4.06 -10.36
C PHE A 342 -11.55 -4.82 -11.67
N ALA A 343 -10.83 -5.92 -11.89
CA ALA A 343 -10.75 -6.57 -13.21
C ALA A 343 -12.11 -7.04 -13.72
N GLY A 344 -12.96 -7.56 -12.83
CA GLY A 344 -14.27 -8.09 -13.19
C GLY A 344 -15.21 -7.06 -13.81
N ASP A 345 -15.22 -5.82 -13.32
CA ASP A 345 -16.09 -4.75 -13.84
C ASP A 345 -15.44 -4.06 -15.06
N LEU A 346 -14.12 -3.85 -15.04
CA LEU A 346 -13.41 -3.21 -16.15
C LEU A 346 -13.40 -4.06 -17.43
N LEU A 347 -13.31 -5.39 -17.31
CA LEU A 347 -13.39 -6.30 -18.45
C LEU A 347 -14.81 -6.39 -19.05
N ARG A 348 -15.85 -5.92 -18.35
CA ARG A 348 -17.21 -5.85 -18.91
C ARG A 348 -17.37 -4.74 -19.93
N ILE A 349 -16.60 -3.65 -19.80
CA ILE A 349 -16.62 -2.54 -20.74
C ILE A 349 -16.29 -3.09 -22.14
N PRO A 350 -17.18 -2.92 -23.14
CA PRO A 350 -17.07 -3.55 -24.46
C PRO A 350 -15.69 -3.46 -25.12
N ASN A 351 -15.01 -2.35 -24.92
CA ASN A 351 -13.78 -2.01 -25.63
C ASN A 351 -12.50 -2.29 -24.83
N THR A 352 -12.60 -2.86 -23.63
CA THR A 352 -11.45 -3.27 -22.84
C THR A 352 -10.80 -4.52 -23.44
N GLU A 353 -9.52 -4.44 -23.77
CA GLU A 353 -8.72 -5.59 -24.22
C GLU A 353 -8.13 -6.33 -23.01
N SER A 354 -7.53 -5.59 -22.09
CA SER A 354 -6.82 -6.18 -20.96
C SER A 354 -6.86 -5.36 -19.68
N VAL A 355 -6.70 -6.07 -18.56
CA VAL A 355 -6.48 -5.49 -17.23
C VAL A 355 -5.28 -6.20 -16.61
N LEU A 356 -4.24 -5.45 -16.28
CA LEU A 356 -3.09 -5.86 -15.50
C LEU A 356 -3.23 -5.30 -14.08
N THR A 357 -3.17 -6.15 -13.07
CA THR A 357 -3.29 -5.78 -11.66
C THR A 357 -2.05 -6.18 -10.87
N SER A 358 -1.63 -5.36 -9.91
CA SER A 358 -0.44 -5.60 -9.10
C SER A 358 -0.54 -6.78 -8.14
N CYS A 359 -1.73 -7.10 -7.64
CA CYS A 359 -1.96 -8.19 -6.70
C CYS A 359 -3.40 -8.73 -6.76
N GLN A 360 -3.63 -9.90 -6.17
CA GLN A 360 -4.96 -10.51 -6.05
C GLN A 360 -5.80 -9.88 -4.93
N ASN A 361 -7.05 -10.33 -4.82
CA ASN A 361 -7.91 -9.96 -3.70
C ASN A 361 -7.32 -10.46 -2.38
N ASN A 362 -7.31 -9.59 -1.36
CA ASN A 362 -6.72 -9.83 -0.04
C ASN A 362 -5.18 -9.89 -0.04
N GLU A 363 -4.53 -9.37 -1.08
CA GLU A 363 -3.09 -9.15 -1.14
C GLU A 363 -2.75 -7.64 -1.16
N TYR A 364 -1.47 -7.34 -0.97
CA TYR A 364 -0.93 -5.98 -0.89
C TYR A 364 0.02 -5.71 -2.06
N THR A 365 0.15 -4.43 -2.42
CA THR A 365 1.23 -3.92 -3.27
C THR A 365 2.43 -3.57 -2.39
N TYR A 366 3.64 -3.74 -2.90
CA TYR A 366 4.89 -3.55 -2.17
C TYR A 366 5.75 -2.42 -2.74
N SER A 367 6.47 -1.74 -1.86
CA SER A 367 7.32 -0.57 -2.15
C SER A 367 8.68 -0.98 -2.70
N SER A 368 9.17 -0.24 -3.71
CA SER A 368 10.51 -0.46 -4.29
C SER A 368 11.66 -0.15 -3.31
N ALA A 369 11.37 0.52 -2.20
CA ALA A 369 12.33 0.72 -1.11
C ALA A 369 12.83 -0.61 -0.52
N VAL A 370 12.06 -1.69 -0.69
CA VAL A 370 12.45 -3.04 -0.30
C VAL A 370 13.69 -3.52 -1.05
N GLU A 371 13.81 -3.23 -2.35
CA GLU A 371 14.95 -3.62 -3.19
C GLU A 371 16.28 -3.08 -2.64
N THR A 372 16.29 -1.82 -2.17
CA THR A 372 17.51 -1.15 -1.67
C THR A 372 18.12 -1.80 -0.42
N LEU A 373 17.38 -2.69 0.26
CA LEU A 373 17.80 -3.36 1.49
C LEU A 373 18.26 -4.80 1.27
N ALA A 374 17.94 -5.41 0.12
CA ALA A 374 18.29 -6.77 -0.19
C ALA A 374 19.61 -6.85 -0.98
N ASP A 375 20.76 -6.74 -0.29
CA ASP A 375 22.12 -6.87 -0.85
C ASP A 375 22.39 -8.17 -1.67
N SER A 376 21.45 -9.12 -1.65
CA SER A 376 21.56 -10.44 -2.29
C SER A 376 20.96 -10.55 -3.69
N PHE A 377 20.20 -9.54 -4.15
CA PHE A 377 19.67 -9.49 -5.50
C PHE A 377 20.37 -8.40 -6.31
N LYS A 378 21.00 -8.76 -7.42
CA LYS A 378 21.51 -7.78 -8.37
C LYS A 378 20.32 -7.24 -9.17
N ASP A 379 20.02 -5.98 -8.91
CA ASP A 379 19.26 -5.07 -9.77
C ASP A 379 19.39 -5.46 -11.27
N PRO A 380 18.28 -5.90 -11.91
CA PRO A 380 18.25 -6.20 -13.34
C PRO A 380 18.21 -4.96 -14.25
N PHE A 381 18.12 -3.75 -13.70
CA PHE A 381 18.29 -2.45 -14.35
C PHE A 381 19.74 -1.96 -14.36
N GLY A 382 20.63 -2.55 -13.55
CA GLY A 382 22.05 -2.23 -13.59
C GLY A 382 22.39 -0.83 -13.05
N VAL A 383 22.19 -0.65 -11.75
CA VAL A 383 22.86 0.29 -10.83
C VAL A 383 22.50 1.78 -10.95
N SER A 384 22.16 2.36 -9.78
CA SER A 384 22.45 3.72 -9.26
C SER A 384 21.33 4.76 -9.17
N ARG A 385 20.11 4.45 -9.60
CA ARG A 385 18.93 5.20 -9.16
C ARG A 385 17.94 4.17 -8.67
N GLY A 386 17.85 4.03 -7.35
CA GLY A 386 16.91 3.10 -6.73
C GLY A 386 15.57 3.22 -7.43
N GLU A 387 14.99 2.08 -7.76
CA GLU A 387 13.63 1.98 -8.25
C GLU A 387 12.75 2.94 -7.44
N LYS A 388 11.98 3.77 -8.14
CA LYS A 388 11.14 4.81 -7.54
C LYS A 388 9.70 4.37 -7.66
N GLY A 389 8.95 4.39 -6.57
CA GLY A 389 7.55 3.96 -6.60
C GLY A 389 7.35 2.60 -5.93
N SER A 390 6.32 1.88 -6.36
CA SER A 390 6.12 0.49 -5.96
C SER A 390 7.00 -0.45 -6.80
N GLU A 391 7.25 -1.66 -6.29
CA GLU A 391 7.92 -2.76 -7.00
C GLU A 391 7.23 -3.08 -8.32
N PHE A 392 5.89 -3.13 -8.27
CA PHE A 392 5.05 -3.40 -9.44
C PHE A 392 5.23 -2.31 -10.50
N THR A 393 5.10 -1.04 -10.13
CA THR A 393 5.17 0.08 -11.06
C THR A 393 6.58 0.26 -11.62
N SER A 394 7.60 0.06 -10.80
CA SER A 394 9.01 0.07 -11.22
C SER A 394 9.27 -0.99 -12.28
N SER A 395 8.77 -2.22 -12.05
CA SER A 395 8.87 -3.33 -13.00
C SER A 395 8.12 -3.07 -14.32
N VAL A 396 6.90 -2.53 -14.25
CA VAL A 396 6.12 -2.12 -15.43
C VAL A 396 6.89 -1.06 -16.22
N ALA A 397 7.33 0.01 -15.56
CA ALA A 397 8.04 1.11 -16.18
C ALA A 397 9.35 0.65 -16.83
N LYS A 398 10.07 -0.31 -16.22
CA LYS A 398 11.23 -0.95 -16.84
C LYS A 398 10.92 -1.47 -18.23
N SER A 399 9.89 -2.31 -18.32
CA SER A 399 9.53 -2.95 -19.57
C SER A 399 9.22 -1.91 -20.63
N LEU A 400 8.54 -0.84 -20.24
CA LEU A 400 8.19 0.26 -21.13
C LEU A 400 9.45 1.04 -21.57
N PHE A 401 10.40 1.31 -20.68
CA PHE A 401 11.67 1.96 -21.08
C PHE A 401 12.52 1.07 -21.98
N ASP A 402 12.65 -0.22 -21.66
CA ASP A 402 13.37 -1.20 -22.48
C ASP A 402 12.72 -1.30 -23.88
N ASN A 403 11.38 -1.31 -23.95
CA ASN A 403 10.63 -1.27 -25.20
C ASN A 403 10.88 0.02 -26.00
N ALA A 404 10.81 1.18 -25.33
CA ALA A 404 11.07 2.47 -25.95
C ALA A 404 12.51 2.59 -26.48
N ALA A 405 13.49 2.00 -25.79
CA ALA A 405 14.89 1.99 -26.20
C ALA A 405 15.14 1.07 -27.40
N ALA A 406 14.39 -0.03 -27.53
CA ALA A 406 14.45 -0.95 -28.66
C ALA A 406 13.76 -0.39 -29.92
N ARG A 407 12.80 0.52 -29.76
CA ARG A 407 12.04 1.12 -30.87
C ARG A 407 12.88 2.09 -31.71
N ILE A 408 12.74 2.05 -33.03
CA ILE A 408 13.41 3.01 -33.92
C ILE A 408 12.68 4.35 -33.86
N LYS A 409 13.43 5.45 -33.66
CA LYS A 409 12.87 6.81 -33.58
C LYS A 409 12.06 7.14 -34.85
N GLY A 410 10.78 7.45 -34.66
CA GLY A 410 9.85 7.81 -35.73
C GLY A 410 8.92 6.68 -36.17
N GLU A 411 9.12 5.45 -35.67
CA GLU A 411 8.14 4.38 -35.80
C GLU A 411 6.91 4.65 -34.93
N ARG A 412 5.78 4.04 -35.32
CA ARG A 412 4.56 4.10 -34.50
C ARG A 412 4.82 3.46 -33.13
N PRO A 413 4.16 3.95 -32.06
CA PRO A 413 4.13 3.25 -30.78
C PRO A 413 3.71 1.79 -30.94
N ASP A 414 4.22 0.92 -30.08
CA ASP A 414 3.67 -0.42 -29.96
C ASP A 414 2.24 -0.37 -29.42
N GLN A 415 1.43 -1.34 -29.85
CA GLN A 415 0.05 -1.47 -29.44
C GLN A 415 -0.06 -1.59 -27.92
N ALA A 416 -1.04 -0.92 -27.32
CA ALA A 416 -1.25 -0.88 -25.88
C ALA A 416 -1.28 -2.27 -25.24
N GLY A 417 -1.99 -3.23 -25.85
CA GLY A 417 -2.02 -4.61 -25.37
C GLY A 417 -0.64 -5.31 -25.37
N ASN A 418 0.23 -5.02 -26.33
CA ASN A 418 1.59 -5.58 -26.36
C ASN A 418 2.47 -4.97 -25.25
N LEU A 419 2.34 -3.65 -25.01
CA LEU A 419 3.03 -2.99 -23.91
C LEU A 419 2.61 -3.55 -22.55
N VAL A 420 1.31 -3.76 -22.34
CA VAL A 420 0.78 -4.35 -21.09
C VAL A 420 1.22 -5.80 -20.91
N LYS A 421 1.28 -6.57 -21.99
CA LYS A 421 1.81 -7.94 -21.95
C LYS A 421 3.29 -7.95 -21.56
N ALA A 422 4.10 -7.09 -22.20
CA ALA A 422 5.52 -6.98 -21.88
C ALA A 422 5.72 -6.56 -20.41
N ALA A 423 4.92 -5.60 -19.93
CA ALA A 423 4.90 -5.18 -18.54
C ALA A 423 4.61 -6.35 -17.58
N TYR A 424 3.61 -7.20 -17.87
CA TYR A 424 3.34 -8.38 -17.05
C TYR A 424 4.52 -9.35 -16.99
N GLU A 425 5.20 -9.61 -18.12
CA GLU A 425 6.40 -10.44 -18.14
C GLU A 425 7.54 -9.85 -17.30
N ALA A 426 7.69 -8.52 -17.31
CA ALA A 426 8.69 -7.84 -16.50
C ALA A 426 8.38 -7.89 -15.00
N VAL A 427 7.11 -7.68 -14.60
CA VAL A 427 6.69 -7.79 -13.18
C VAL A 427 7.06 -9.18 -12.63
N LYS A 428 6.82 -10.25 -13.38
CA LYS A 428 7.18 -11.61 -12.94
C LYS A 428 8.68 -11.79 -12.66
N LEU A 429 9.53 -11.03 -13.35
CA LEU A 429 10.98 -11.14 -13.26
C LEU A 429 11.59 -10.20 -12.21
N TYR A 430 10.94 -9.08 -11.93
CA TYR A 430 11.55 -7.96 -11.23
C TYR A 430 10.82 -7.54 -9.96
N ASP A 431 9.51 -7.77 -9.84
CA ASP A 431 8.74 -7.38 -8.65
C ASP A 431 9.12 -8.28 -7.46
N LEU A 432 9.79 -7.71 -6.45
CA LEU A 432 10.24 -8.47 -5.29
C LEU A 432 9.08 -9.01 -4.45
N GLY A 433 7.96 -8.30 -4.38
CA GLY A 433 6.73 -8.78 -3.73
C GLY A 433 6.24 -10.07 -4.41
N TYR A 434 6.31 -10.14 -5.73
CA TYR A 434 5.97 -11.35 -6.47
C TYR A 434 6.98 -12.46 -6.21
N LEU A 435 8.28 -12.18 -6.34
CA LEU A 435 9.35 -13.16 -6.12
C LEU A 435 9.36 -13.71 -4.69
N ALA A 436 8.88 -12.93 -3.71
CA ALA A 436 8.64 -13.33 -2.33
C ALA A 436 7.46 -14.27 -2.12
N GLY A 437 6.60 -14.43 -3.13
CA GLY A 437 5.28 -15.04 -2.97
C GLY A 437 4.35 -14.22 -2.06
N LYS A 438 4.44 -12.89 -2.12
CA LYS A 438 3.67 -11.96 -1.30
C LYS A 438 2.58 -11.21 -2.06
N SER A 439 2.86 -10.86 -3.30
CA SER A 439 1.87 -10.42 -4.27
C SER A 439 1.79 -11.42 -5.41
N THR A 440 0.63 -11.46 -6.07
CA THR A 440 0.41 -12.26 -7.26
C THR A 440 -0.23 -11.35 -8.33
N PRO A 441 0.59 -10.72 -9.20
CA PRO A 441 0.09 -9.88 -10.27
C PRO A 441 -0.70 -10.73 -11.27
N ALA A 442 -1.68 -10.13 -11.92
CA ALA A 442 -2.55 -10.84 -12.85
C ALA A 442 -2.77 -10.02 -14.12
N LEU A 443 -2.52 -10.65 -15.27
CA LEU A 443 -2.93 -10.13 -16.57
C LEU A 443 -4.15 -10.92 -17.05
N GLN A 444 -5.25 -10.22 -17.28
CA GLN A 444 -6.50 -10.81 -17.76
C GLN A 444 -6.91 -10.16 -19.09
N GLY A 445 -7.12 -11.00 -20.09
CA GLY A 445 -7.73 -10.61 -21.36
C GLY A 445 -9.25 -10.72 -21.33
N ARG A 446 -9.93 -9.86 -22.08
CA ARG A 446 -11.37 -9.98 -22.31
C ARG A 446 -11.70 -11.23 -23.14
N THR A 447 -12.76 -11.94 -22.77
CA THR A 447 -13.21 -13.19 -23.44
C THR A 447 -14.45 -13.02 -24.31
N MET A 448 -15.09 -11.85 -24.29
CA MET A 448 -16.25 -11.52 -25.12
C MET A 448 -15.82 -10.68 -26.30
N ASP A 449 -16.54 -10.78 -27.42
CA ASP A 449 -16.30 -9.90 -28.57
C ASP A 449 -16.46 -8.44 -28.13
N SER A 450 -15.60 -7.56 -28.64
CA SER A 450 -15.72 -6.12 -28.39
C SER A 450 -16.74 -5.50 -29.35
N ASP A 451 -17.57 -4.60 -28.84
CA ASP A 451 -18.51 -3.82 -29.65
C ASP A 451 -17.80 -2.60 -30.24
N CYS A 452 -16.72 -2.82 -30.98
CA CYS A 452 -15.94 -1.72 -31.52
C CYS A 452 -16.70 -1.03 -32.67
N PRO A 453 -16.87 0.31 -32.60
CA PRO A 453 -17.67 1.04 -33.57
C PRO A 453 -16.98 1.29 -34.91
N CYS A 454 -15.67 1.02 -35.07
CA CYS A 454 -14.90 1.31 -36.30
C CYS A 454 -15.42 0.61 -37.58
N GLY A 455 -16.26 -0.43 -37.44
CA GLY A 455 -16.83 -1.20 -38.55
C GLY A 455 -18.26 -0.82 -38.94
N ILE A 456 -18.91 0.08 -38.20
CA ILE A 456 -20.28 0.51 -38.51
C ILE A 456 -20.19 1.64 -39.54
N ASP A 457 -20.38 1.30 -40.82
CA ASP A 457 -20.48 2.27 -41.91
C ASP A 457 -21.60 3.28 -41.59
N THR A 458 -21.22 4.50 -41.18
CA THR A 458 -22.15 5.59 -40.85
C THR A 458 -22.87 6.18 -42.07
N GLN A 459 -22.84 5.49 -43.22
CA GLN A 459 -23.70 5.82 -44.36
C GLN A 459 -25.19 5.50 -44.12
N LEU A 460 -25.56 4.86 -43.00
CA LEU A 460 -26.95 4.46 -42.71
C LEU A 460 -27.77 5.43 -41.84
N THR A 461 -27.27 6.60 -41.43
CA THR A 461 -28.07 7.61 -40.69
C THR A 461 -28.46 8.84 -41.53
N LYS A 462 -28.53 8.68 -42.86
CA LYS A 462 -29.25 9.60 -43.75
C LYS A 462 -30.44 8.92 -44.43
N TYR A 463 -31.37 8.37 -43.65
CA TYR A 463 -32.76 8.15 -44.08
C TYR A 463 -33.74 8.35 -42.93
#